data_AF-H1UZC6-F1
#
_entry.id   AF-H1UZC6-F1
#
_cell.length_a   1.000
_cell.length_b   1.000
_cell.length_c   1.000
_cell.angle_alpha   90.00
_cell.angle_beta   90.00
_cell.angle_gamma   90.00
#
_symmetry.space_group_name_H-M   'P 1'
#
loop_
_entity.id
_entity.type
_entity.pdbx_description
1 polymer ?
#
loop_
_entity_poly.entity_id
_entity_poly.type
_entity_poly.pdbx_seq_one_letter_code
_entity_poly.pdbx_strand_id
1 'polypeptide(L)'
;MPQQPDAHLESLPTEVVLQILTQIGDVHCLWNLLISSPVASRVFNQYSDDIFWPSVTDGITPSQTQDAVRCIVSLRAGAFRSTPLDQLVGKIRDREAGIVLGQSLDLGYSISTMDTTAKPSLHVMRSVLAVASQVHALSRVCIGHYLAKLVAAKTDGRLDAAPEWLDDFRPSWIEEQRITRAFWRVQLVLELKMAARTSLVQSPVDRDGAPEELDIESFYDSDTSNLKVAYHEVMTAMEFLKGLGFCGDPDPTRPIGRLPLPTHSQMDIPPSMVRMPANSVTRRSSLVLPADGLWIVDSMARNAHSPIKYAGFRPYRNMGFAIWDRERLARMGLASPPGNGRVTGLGSYFPCWLSLLNPQEMAQAEGKMKEAECRGGRLDPLQPMIQDNAS
;
A
#
# COMPACT_ATOMS: atom_id res chain seq x y z
N MET A 1 -12.26 34.37 37.22
CA MET A 1 -12.64 32.95 37.02
C MET A 1 -11.41 32.11 37.32
N PRO A 2 -11.46 31.12 38.21
CA PRO A 2 -10.32 30.23 38.42
C PRO A 2 -10.07 29.45 37.13
N GLN A 3 -8.82 29.46 36.65
CA GLN A 3 -8.38 28.62 35.55
C GLN A 3 -8.67 27.17 35.92
N GLN A 4 -9.44 26.48 35.09
CA GLN A 4 -9.59 25.03 35.17
C GLN A 4 -8.16 24.45 35.16
N PRO A 5 -7.78 23.57 36.09
CA PRO A 5 -6.46 22.96 36.03
C PRO A 5 -6.39 22.19 34.71
N ASP A 6 -5.49 22.62 33.82
CA ASP A 6 -5.29 21.98 32.54
C ASP A 6 -5.00 20.49 32.79
N ALA A 7 -5.93 19.63 32.39
CA ALA A 7 -5.81 18.20 32.55
C ALA A 7 -4.74 17.70 31.57
N HIS A 8 -3.48 17.75 32.00
CA HIS A 8 -2.36 17.27 31.21
C HIS A 8 -2.21 15.76 31.37
N LEU A 9 -1.90 15.06 30.27
CA LEU A 9 -1.56 13.63 30.28
C LEU A 9 -0.45 13.31 31.30
N GLU A 10 0.48 14.25 31.51
CA GLU A 10 1.59 14.14 32.46
C GLU A 10 1.14 14.07 33.93
N SER A 11 -0.10 14.46 34.24
CA SER A 11 -0.65 14.43 35.60
C SER A 11 -1.45 13.16 35.92
N LEU A 12 -1.68 12.29 34.92
CA LEU A 12 -2.47 11.08 35.09
C LEU A 12 -1.66 9.97 35.78
N PRO A 13 -2.30 9.12 36.60
CA PRO A 13 -1.68 7.90 37.12
C PRO A 13 -1.23 6.97 35.98
N THR A 14 -0.15 6.22 36.23
CA THR A 14 0.44 5.25 35.28
C THR A 14 -0.60 4.30 34.71
N GLU A 15 -1.53 3.82 35.56
CA GLU A 15 -2.58 2.88 35.19
C GLU A 15 -3.56 3.48 34.18
N VAL A 16 -3.88 4.77 34.30
CA VAL A 16 -4.76 5.48 33.37
C VAL A 16 -4.04 5.72 32.05
N VAL A 17 -2.76 6.10 32.08
CA VAL A 17 -1.96 6.25 30.86
C VAL A 17 -1.81 4.92 30.13
N LEU A 18 -1.58 3.82 30.86
CA LEU A 18 -1.54 2.48 30.28
C LEU A 18 -2.87 2.11 29.62
N GLN A 19 -4.01 2.39 30.27
CA GLN A 19 -5.33 2.19 29.67
C GLN A 19 -5.52 3.03 28.40
N ILE A 20 -5.06 4.28 28.39
CA ILE A 20 -5.12 5.12 27.17
C ILE A 20 -4.27 4.50 26.06
N LEU A 21 -3.03 4.12 26.35
CA LEU A 21 -2.09 3.58 25.36
C LEU A 21 -2.56 2.25 24.77
N THR A 22 -3.16 1.37 25.57
CA THR A 22 -3.68 0.07 25.08
C THR A 22 -4.93 0.21 24.20
N GLN A 23 -5.60 1.36 24.21
CA GLN A 23 -6.77 1.65 23.36
C GLN A 23 -6.40 2.31 22.03
N ILE A 24 -5.12 2.63 21.80
CA ILE A 24 -4.67 3.24 20.55
C ILE A 24 -4.52 2.15 19.47
N GLY A 25 -5.55 1.98 18.64
CA GLY A 25 -5.59 1.01 17.54
C GLY A 25 -4.89 1.46 16.24
N ASP A 26 -3.96 2.41 16.31
CA ASP A 26 -3.17 2.84 15.15
C ASP A 26 -1.71 3.10 15.54
N VAL A 27 -0.80 2.45 14.83
CA VAL A 27 0.65 2.49 15.08
C VAL A 27 1.28 3.87 14.84
N HIS A 28 0.72 4.68 13.93
CA HIS A 28 1.19 6.06 13.71
C HIS A 28 0.74 6.98 14.85
N CYS A 29 -0.54 6.91 15.26
CA CYS A 29 -1.05 7.65 16.40
C CYS A 29 -0.30 7.30 17.69
N LEU A 30 -0.01 6.02 17.91
CA LEU A 30 0.78 5.58 19.06
C LEU A 30 2.17 6.22 19.02
N TRP A 31 2.88 6.16 17.89
CA TRP A 31 4.19 6.81 17.74
C TRP A 31 4.14 8.30 18.10
N ASN A 32 3.18 9.03 17.53
CA ASN A 32 3.04 10.46 17.74
C ASN A 32 2.80 10.82 19.22
N LEU A 33 2.03 9.99 19.95
CA LEU A 33 1.85 10.17 21.38
C LEU A 33 3.13 9.87 22.17
N LEU A 34 3.88 8.83 21.80
CA LEU A 34 5.12 8.45 22.48
C LEU A 34 6.24 9.49 22.30
N ILE A 35 6.26 10.22 21.18
CA ILE A 35 7.27 11.28 20.96
C ILE A 35 6.84 12.63 21.58
N SER A 36 5.54 12.85 21.78
CA SER A 36 5.00 14.09 22.33
C SER A 36 4.86 14.10 23.84
N SER A 37 4.78 12.93 24.50
CA SER A 37 4.66 12.81 25.96
C SER A 37 5.76 11.94 26.59
N PRO A 38 6.59 12.52 27.49
CA PRO A 38 7.54 11.75 28.27
C PRO A 38 6.90 10.71 29.19
N VAL A 39 5.74 11.00 29.79
CA VAL A 39 4.99 10.01 30.58
C VAL A 39 4.56 8.84 29.70
N ALA A 40 3.94 9.09 28.55
CA ALA A 40 3.54 8.03 27.62
C ALA A 40 4.73 7.16 27.19
N SER A 41 5.87 7.79 26.87
CA SER A 41 7.09 7.08 26.51
C SER A 41 7.63 6.20 27.64
N ARG A 42 7.57 6.64 28.90
CA ARG A 42 8.01 5.83 30.06
C ARG A 42 7.08 4.65 30.29
N VAL A 43 5.76 4.87 30.24
CA VAL A 43 4.76 3.80 30.38
C VAL A 43 4.94 2.76 29.27
N PHE A 44 5.15 3.20 28.04
CA PHE A 44 5.45 2.29 26.93
C PHE A 44 6.72 1.45 27.17
N ASN A 45 7.79 2.04 27.69
CA ASN A 45 9.02 1.29 27.95
C ASN A 45 8.85 0.20 29.01
N GLN A 46 7.91 0.39 29.94
CA GLN A 46 7.62 -0.56 31.02
C GLN A 46 6.61 -1.65 30.59
N TYR A 47 5.63 -1.29 29.76
CA TYR A 47 4.52 -2.17 29.34
C TYR A 47 4.49 -2.36 27.81
N SER A 48 5.67 -2.50 27.20
CA SER A 48 5.82 -2.39 25.74
C SER A 48 5.04 -3.45 24.98
N ASP A 49 5.04 -4.70 25.45
CA ASP A 49 4.30 -5.79 24.80
C ASP A 49 2.78 -5.54 24.87
N ASP A 50 2.28 -5.16 26.03
CA ASP A 50 0.85 -4.93 26.28
C ASP A 50 0.29 -3.76 25.45
N ILE A 51 1.14 -2.79 25.10
CA ILE A 51 0.73 -1.62 24.31
C ILE A 51 1.00 -1.82 22.82
N PHE A 52 2.16 -2.37 22.45
CA PHE A 52 2.58 -2.49 21.07
C PHE A 52 1.69 -3.45 20.28
N TRP A 53 1.46 -4.66 20.80
CA TRP A 53 0.74 -5.68 20.03
C TRP A 53 -0.69 -5.30 19.71
N PRO A 54 -1.53 -4.81 20.66
CA PRO A 54 -2.88 -4.35 20.33
C PRO A 54 -2.91 -3.27 19.25
N SER A 55 -1.95 -2.35 19.24
CA SER A 55 -1.87 -1.32 18.19
C SER A 55 -1.59 -1.88 16.79
N VAL A 56 -0.93 -3.04 16.71
CA VAL A 56 -0.59 -3.75 15.46
C VAL A 56 -1.70 -4.72 15.05
N THR A 57 -2.36 -5.41 16.00
CA THR A 57 -3.33 -6.48 15.72
C THR A 57 -4.78 -6.01 15.72
N ASP A 58 -5.13 -5.08 16.61
CA ASP A 58 -6.52 -4.76 16.95
C ASP A 58 -6.88 -3.32 16.53
N GLY A 59 -6.50 -2.98 15.30
CA GLY A 59 -6.52 -1.61 14.80
C GLY A 59 -7.48 -1.28 13.67
N ILE A 60 -7.40 -0.02 13.22
CA ILE A 60 -8.02 0.45 11.98
C ILE A 60 -7.30 -0.09 10.74
N THR A 61 -6.04 -0.50 10.91
CA THR A 61 -5.20 -1.07 9.86
C THR A 61 -5.74 -2.45 9.47
N PRO A 62 -5.98 -2.73 8.19
CA PRO A 62 -6.47 -4.03 7.70
C PRO A 62 -5.48 -5.17 7.95
N SER A 63 -5.99 -6.38 8.17
CA SER A 63 -5.17 -7.56 8.48
C SER A 63 -4.04 -7.81 7.47
N GLN A 64 -4.27 -7.55 6.18
CA GLN A 64 -3.24 -7.71 5.15
C GLN A 64 -2.01 -6.82 5.39
N THR A 65 -2.24 -5.58 5.85
CA THR A 65 -1.17 -4.64 6.17
C THR A 65 -0.54 -4.99 7.52
N GLN A 66 -1.35 -5.38 8.51
CA GLN A 66 -0.85 -5.85 9.81
C GLN A 66 0.11 -7.03 9.64
N ASP A 67 -0.21 -7.98 8.75
CA ASP A 67 0.65 -9.13 8.45
C ASP A 67 2.03 -8.68 7.94
N ALA A 68 2.08 -7.70 7.04
CA ALA A 68 3.34 -7.16 6.52
C ALA A 68 4.16 -6.48 7.64
N VAL A 69 3.51 -5.72 8.51
CA VAL A 69 4.14 -5.11 9.69
C VAL A 69 4.70 -6.18 10.62
N ARG A 70 3.92 -7.23 10.92
CA ARG A 70 4.36 -8.36 11.76
C ARG A 70 5.55 -9.11 11.15
N CYS A 71 5.55 -9.31 9.83
CA CYS A 71 6.69 -9.89 9.12
C CYS A 71 7.96 -9.05 9.31
N ILE A 72 7.86 -7.73 9.19
CA ILE A 72 8.98 -6.79 9.43
C ILE A 72 9.45 -6.85 10.90
N VAL A 73 8.52 -6.91 11.86
CA VAL A 73 8.87 -7.08 13.29
C VAL A 73 9.66 -8.37 13.49
N SER A 74 9.20 -9.48 12.93
CA SER A 74 9.87 -10.79 13.01
C SER A 74 11.24 -10.78 12.32
N LEU A 75 11.37 -10.14 11.15
CA LEU A 75 12.65 -9.94 10.46
C LEU A 75 13.65 -9.19 11.35
N ARG A 76 13.23 -8.06 11.91
CA ARG A 76 14.07 -7.22 12.79
C ARG A 76 14.40 -7.90 14.12
N ALA A 77 13.52 -8.75 14.63
CA ALA A 77 13.78 -9.59 15.80
C ALA A 77 14.75 -10.76 15.52
N GLY A 78 15.06 -11.03 14.25
CA GLY A 78 15.94 -12.12 13.85
C GLY A 78 15.26 -13.50 13.83
N ALA A 79 13.93 -13.53 13.75
CA ALA A 79 13.16 -14.79 13.74
C ALA A 79 13.44 -15.67 12.51
N PHE A 80 14.01 -15.11 11.44
CA PHE A 80 14.26 -15.80 10.17
C PHE A 80 15.75 -16.15 9.93
N ARG A 81 16.61 -16.08 10.95
CA ARG A 81 18.06 -16.35 10.81
C ARG A 81 18.39 -17.72 10.22
N SER A 82 17.53 -18.70 10.46
CA SER A 82 17.61 -20.08 9.95
C SER A 82 16.82 -20.32 8.67
N THR A 83 16.17 -19.30 8.12
CA THR A 83 15.31 -19.41 6.94
C THR A 83 16.08 -19.02 5.68
N PRO A 84 16.11 -19.84 4.63
CA PRO A 84 16.60 -19.46 3.30
C PRO A 84 15.83 -18.28 2.68
N LEU A 85 16.55 -17.34 2.08
CA LEU A 85 15.96 -16.12 1.51
C LEU A 85 14.92 -16.41 0.42
N ASP A 86 15.20 -17.34 -0.48
CA ASP A 86 14.31 -17.80 -1.53
C ASP A 86 13.02 -18.40 -0.96
N GLN A 87 13.12 -19.16 0.13
CA GLN A 87 11.98 -19.74 0.83
C GLN A 87 11.07 -18.66 1.43
N LEU A 88 11.66 -17.64 2.06
CA LEU A 88 10.92 -16.52 2.63
C LEU A 88 10.28 -15.65 1.54
N VAL A 89 11.01 -15.35 0.47
CA VAL A 89 10.52 -14.61 -0.70
C VAL A 89 9.34 -15.34 -1.34
N GLY A 90 9.48 -16.65 -1.59
CA GLY A 90 8.40 -17.48 -2.11
C GLY A 90 7.16 -17.42 -1.24
N LYS A 91 7.32 -17.55 0.09
CA LYS A 91 6.20 -17.47 1.04
C LYS A 91 5.49 -16.12 1.01
N ILE A 92 6.25 -15.02 0.89
CA ILE A 92 5.68 -13.67 0.78
C ILE A 92 4.91 -13.50 -0.54
N ARG A 93 5.44 -14.01 -1.66
CA ARG A 93 4.76 -13.96 -2.96
C ARG A 93 3.49 -14.79 -2.97
N ASP A 94 3.53 -16.01 -2.41
CA ASP A 94 2.35 -16.89 -2.27
C ASP A 94 1.26 -16.23 -1.43
N ARG A 95 1.66 -15.57 -0.33
CA ARG A 95 0.76 -14.81 0.53
C ARG A 95 0.06 -13.68 -0.24
N GLU A 96 0.83 -12.88 -0.98
CA GLU A 96 0.34 -11.75 -1.76
C GLU A 96 -0.61 -12.22 -2.87
N ALA A 97 -0.27 -13.30 -3.57
CA ALA A 97 -1.15 -13.95 -4.53
C ALA A 97 -2.45 -14.46 -3.88
N GLY A 98 -2.36 -15.06 -2.69
CA GLY A 98 -3.49 -15.55 -1.91
C GLY A 98 -4.44 -14.45 -1.39
N ILE A 99 -3.99 -13.18 -1.31
CA ILE A 99 -4.87 -12.04 -1.02
C ILE A 99 -5.93 -11.91 -2.11
N VAL A 100 -5.51 -11.95 -3.37
CA VAL A 100 -6.42 -11.78 -4.52
C VAL A 100 -7.35 -12.98 -4.68
N LEU A 101 -6.95 -14.18 -4.25
CA LEU A 101 -7.77 -15.41 -4.32
C LEU A 101 -8.70 -15.62 -3.11
N GLY A 102 -8.73 -14.69 -2.14
CA GLY A 102 -9.54 -14.83 -0.94
C GLY A 102 -9.03 -15.89 0.07
N GLN A 103 -7.98 -16.63 -0.28
CA GLN A 103 -7.32 -17.68 0.54
C GLN A 103 -6.37 -17.11 1.61
N SER A 104 -6.57 -15.85 1.92
CA SER A 104 -5.64 -15.01 2.63
C SER A 104 -5.73 -15.19 4.16
N LEU A 105 -6.69 -15.97 4.66
CA LEU A 105 -6.80 -16.36 6.07
C LEU A 105 -5.88 -17.53 6.41
N ASP A 106 -5.60 -18.41 5.44
CA ASP A 106 -4.87 -19.66 5.65
C ASP A 106 -3.35 -19.51 5.45
N LEU A 107 -2.95 -18.45 4.76
CA LEU A 107 -1.55 -18.12 4.47
C LEU A 107 -1.18 -16.91 5.32
N GLY A 108 -0.43 -17.11 6.41
CA GLY A 108 0.34 -16.06 7.06
C GLY A 108 1.75 -15.95 6.48
N TYR A 109 2.59 -15.08 7.02
CA TYR A 109 4.03 -15.06 6.71
C TYR A 109 4.84 -16.09 7.49
N SER A 110 4.20 -16.85 8.39
CA SER A 110 4.86 -17.88 9.19
C SER A 110 5.37 -19.02 8.32
N ILE A 111 6.60 -19.45 8.59
CA ILE A 111 7.25 -20.58 7.95
C ILE A 111 7.80 -21.52 9.00
N SER A 112 7.96 -22.81 8.68
CA SER A 112 8.41 -23.83 9.63
C SER A 112 9.81 -23.57 10.21
N THR A 113 10.65 -22.83 9.49
CA THR A 113 12.02 -22.47 9.90
C THR A 113 12.10 -21.21 10.77
N MET A 114 10.96 -20.55 11.04
CA MET A 114 10.87 -19.34 11.85
C MET A 114 11.04 -19.67 13.33
N ASP A 115 11.93 -18.96 14.01
CA ASP A 115 12.07 -19.00 15.47
C ASP A 115 10.90 -18.27 16.14
N THR A 116 10.00 -19.03 16.76
CA THR A 116 8.82 -18.50 17.48
C THR A 116 9.17 -17.94 18.85
N THR A 117 10.39 -18.18 19.35
CA THR A 117 10.88 -17.67 20.63
C THR A 117 11.54 -16.29 20.50
N ALA A 118 11.90 -15.88 19.28
CA ALA A 118 12.49 -14.57 19.00
C ALA A 118 11.47 -13.46 19.28
N LYS A 119 11.68 -12.73 20.38
CA LYS A 119 10.86 -11.57 20.76
C LYS A 119 11.50 -10.26 20.28
N PRO A 120 10.71 -9.29 19.76
CA PRO A 120 11.26 -7.99 19.40
C PRO A 120 11.74 -7.24 20.64
N SER A 121 12.90 -6.61 20.55
CA SER A 121 13.37 -5.70 21.60
C SER A 121 12.56 -4.40 21.60
N LEU A 122 12.62 -3.65 22.71
CA LEU A 122 12.02 -2.32 22.80
C LEU A 122 12.48 -1.39 21.66
N HIS A 123 13.75 -1.49 21.26
CA HIS A 123 14.29 -0.74 20.13
C HIS A 123 13.60 -1.12 18.81
N VAL A 124 13.39 -2.41 18.56
CA VAL A 124 12.67 -2.89 17.36
C VAL A 124 11.24 -2.36 17.35
N MET A 125 10.51 -2.45 18.46
CA MET A 125 9.14 -1.94 18.57
C MET A 125 9.06 -0.45 18.25
N ARG A 126 9.90 0.38 18.89
CA ARG A 126 9.94 1.83 18.64
C ARG A 126 10.33 2.16 17.21
N SER A 127 11.30 1.43 16.65
CA SER A 127 11.71 1.62 15.25
C SER A 127 10.58 1.29 14.27
N VAL A 128 9.76 0.26 14.55
CA VAL A 128 8.60 -0.08 13.71
C VAL A 128 7.51 0.98 13.83
N LEU A 129 7.22 1.50 15.03
CA LEU A 129 6.29 2.61 15.22
C LEU A 129 6.74 3.89 14.48
N ALA A 130 8.04 4.18 14.52
CA ALA A 130 8.61 5.29 13.76
C ALA A 130 8.44 5.11 12.23
N VAL A 131 8.69 3.90 11.72
CA VAL A 131 8.44 3.57 10.31
C VAL A 131 6.97 3.70 9.97
N ALA A 132 6.06 3.28 10.84
CA ALA A 132 4.63 3.44 10.62
C ALA A 132 4.23 4.91 10.46
N SER A 133 4.78 5.79 11.30
CA SER A 133 4.55 7.23 11.18
C SER A 133 5.10 7.81 9.88
N GLN A 134 6.29 7.35 9.45
CA GLN A 134 6.86 7.74 8.16
C GLN A 134 6.00 7.25 6.98
N VAL A 135 5.56 5.99 7.00
CA VAL A 135 4.69 5.40 5.98
C VAL A 135 3.39 6.20 5.88
N HIS A 136 2.77 6.53 7.02
CA HIS A 136 1.55 7.35 7.04
C HIS A 136 1.78 8.72 6.41
N ALA A 137 2.84 9.43 6.79
CA ALA A 137 3.15 10.73 6.22
C ALA A 137 3.40 10.64 4.70
N LEU A 138 4.12 9.61 4.22
CA LEU A 138 4.32 9.35 2.80
C LEU A 138 3.01 9.05 2.07
N SER A 139 2.12 8.25 2.67
CA SER A 139 0.76 7.99 2.16
C SER A 139 0.01 9.29 1.91
N ARG A 140 0.01 10.21 2.88
CA ARG A 140 -0.67 11.50 2.78
C ARG A 140 -0.13 12.37 1.65
N VAL A 141 1.20 12.51 1.55
CA VAL A 141 1.82 13.32 0.49
C VAL A 141 1.64 12.67 -0.88
N CYS A 142 1.71 11.34 -0.97
CA CYS A 142 1.49 10.59 -2.20
C CYS A 142 0.06 10.76 -2.74
N ILE A 143 -0.94 10.68 -1.87
CA ILE A 143 -2.34 10.98 -2.22
C ILE A 143 -2.44 12.42 -2.75
N GLY A 144 -1.86 13.39 -2.05
CA GLY A 144 -1.84 14.78 -2.49
C GLY A 144 -1.20 14.96 -3.88
N HIS A 145 -0.11 14.25 -4.16
CA HIS A 145 0.55 14.24 -5.46
C HIS A 145 -0.39 13.74 -6.58
N TYR A 146 -1.08 12.62 -6.37
CA TYR A 146 -1.98 12.08 -7.39
C TYR A 146 -3.28 12.90 -7.53
N LEU A 147 -3.77 13.52 -6.45
CA LEU A 147 -4.85 14.51 -6.54
C LEU A 147 -4.44 15.69 -7.41
N ALA A 148 -3.24 16.23 -7.24
CA ALA A 148 -2.72 17.32 -8.08
C ALA A 148 -2.64 16.91 -9.56
N LYS A 149 -2.29 15.64 -9.85
CA LYS A 149 -2.31 15.12 -11.23
C LYS A 149 -3.72 15.02 -11.82
N LEU A 150 -4.73 14.67 -11.04
CA LEU A 150 -6.13 14.70 -11.49
C LEU A 150 -6.59 16.12 -11.77
N VAL A 151 -6.21 17.09 -10.93
CA VAL A 151 -6.50 18.52 -11.14
C VAL A 151 -5.84 19.02 -12.44
N ALA A 152 -4.58 18.62 -12.70
CA ALA A 152 -3.90 18.93 -13.95
C ALA A 152 -4.63 18.32 -15.16
N ALA A 153 -5.03 17.04 -15.09
CA ALA A 153 -5.78 16.39 -16.16
C ALA A 153 -7.13 17.07 -16.46
N LYS A 154 -7.82 17.57 -15.44
CA LYS A 154 -9.03 18.38 -15.62
C LYS A 154 -8.72 19.72 -16.30
N THR A 155 -7.65 20.39 -15.88
CA THR A 155 -7.21 21.67 -16.47
C THR A 155 -6.84 21.51 -17.95
N ASP A 156 -6.25 20.37 -18.30
CA ASP A 156 -5.92 20.00 -19.68
C ASP A 156 -7.15 19.60 -20.53
N GLY A 157 -8.36 19.57 -19.95
CA GLY A 157 -9.57 19.09 -20.62
C GLY A 157 -9.63 17.58 -20.85
N ARG A 158 -8.76 16.80 -20.20
CA ARG A 158 -8.71 15.33 -20.31
C ARG A 158 -9.68 14.61 -19.37
N LEU A 159 -10.16 15.30 -18.34
CA LEU A 159 -11.14 14.79 -17.38
C LEU A 159 -12.37 15.71 -17.34
N ASP A 160 -13.46 15.24 -17.95
CA ASP A 160 -14.75 15.93 -17.95
C ASP A 160 -15.57 15.54 -16.71
N ALA A 161 -15.20 16.15 -15.58
CA ALA A 161 -15.81 15.86 -14.29
C ALA A 161 -16.29 17.14 -13.61
N ALA A 162 -17.49 17.10 -13.02
CA ALA A 162 -18.16 18.23 -12.39
C ALA A 162 -17.23 18.99 -11.42
N PRO A 163 -17.38 20.31 -11.23
CA PRO A 163 -16.58 21.08 -10.26
C PRO A 163 -16.57 20.46 -8.86
N GLU A 164 -17.70 19.86 -8.46
CA GLU A 164 -17.99 19.36 -7.12
C GLU A 164 -17.05 18.24 -6.62
N TRP A 165 -16.37 17.48 -7.49
CA TRP A 165 -15.40 16.48 -7.00
C TRP A 165 -14.13 17.11 -6.41
N LEU A 166 -13.84 18.38 -6.73
CA LEU A 166 -12.73 19.13 -6.14
C LEU A 166 -13.03 19.57 -4.70
N ASP A 167 -14.30 19.59 -4.27
CA ASP A 167 -14.67 20.17 -2.98
C ASP A 167 -14.27 19.29 -1.78
N ASP A 168 -13.95 18.01 -2.00
CA ASP A 168 -13.47 17.09 -0.96
C ASP A 168 -12.13 16.43 -1.33
N PHE A 169 -11.05 17.14 -1.03
CA PHE A 169 -9.67 16.63 -1.13
C PHE A 169 -9.31 15.61 -0.04
N ARG A 170 -10.23 15.30 0.88
CA ARG A 170 -9.95 14.26 1.88
C ARG A 170 -9.95 12.90 1.19
N PRO A 171 -8.89 12.08 1.35
CA PRO A 171 -8.95 10.71 0.90
C PRO A 171 -9.95 9.93 1.74
N SER A 172 -10.58 8.94 1.15
CA SER A 172 -11.31 7.95 1.93
C SER A 172 -10.36 7.05 2.70
N TRP A 173 -10.91 6.33 3.68
CA TRP A 173 -10.17 5.28 4.38
C TRP A 173 -9.59 4.25 3.38
N ILE A 174 -10.33 3.86 2.34
CA ILE A 174 -9.87 2.87 1.34
C ILE A 174 -8.64 3.39 0.58
N GLU A 175 -8.70 4.64 0.13
CA GLU A 175 -7.62 5.27 -0.64
C GLU A 175 -6.34 5.34 0.19
N GLU A 176 -6.46 5.75 1.46
CA GLU A 176 -5.35 5.83 2.39
C GLU A 176 -4.78 4.44 2.73
N GLN A 177 -5.63 3.45 2.99
CA GLN A 177 -5.17 2.11 3.31
C GLN A 177 -4.50 1.40 2.12
N ARG A 178 -4.94 1.63 0.88
CA ARG A 178 -4.27 1.07 -0.31
C ARG A 178 -2.86 1.59 -0.45
N ILE A 179 -2.66 2.90 -0.33
CA ILE A 179 -1.33 3.47 -0.47
C ILE A 179 -0.44 3.15 0.75
N THR A 180 -0.99 3.13 1.96
CA THR A 180 -0.28 2.69 3.17
C THR A 180 0.19 1.25 3.03
N ARG A 181 -0.66 0.36 2.53
CA ARG A 181 -0.27 -1.02 2.21
C ARG A 181 0.84 -1.09 1.15
N ALA A 182 0.75 -0.29 0.10
CA ALA A 182 1.78 -0.22 -0.94
C ALA A 182 3.15 0.21 -0.37
N PHE A 183 3.20 1.21 0.51
CA PHE A 183 4.44 1.61 1.17
C PHE A 183 4.97 0.56 2.14
N TRP A 184 4.11 -0.14 2.87
CA TRP A 184 4.55 -1.27 3.70
C TRP A 184 5.13 -2.43 2.88
N ARG A 185 4.58 -2.69 1.69
CA ARG A 185 5.13 -3.66 0.73
C ARG A 185 6.51 -3.26 0.22
N VAL A 186 6.68 -1.99 -0.17
CA VAL A 186 7.99 -1.43 -0.52
C VAL A 186 8.97 -1.58 0.66
N GLN A 187 8.55 -1.19 1.87
CA GLN A 187 9.37 -1.32 3.07
C GLN A 187 9.74 -2.78 3.34
N LEU A 188 8.84 -3.75 3.16
CA LEU A 188 9.11 -5.17 3.35
C LEU A 188 10.23 -5.67 2.43
N VAL A 189 10.21 -5.31 1.14
CA VAL A 189 11.29 -5.70 0.21
C VAL A 189 12.62 -5.07 0.61
N LEU A 190 12.62 -3.81 1.06
CA LEU A 190 13.82 -3.15 1.58
C LEU A 190 14.37 -3.81 2.85
N GLU A 191 13.48 -4.29 3.73
CA GLU A 191 13.86 -5.06 4.93
C GLU A 191 14.44 -6.43 4.55
N LEU A 192 13.89 -7.11 3.54
CA LEU A 192 14.46 -8.36 3.01
C LEU A 192 15.87 -8.16 2.45
N LYS A 193 16.07 -7.13 1.61
CA LYS A 193 17.40 -6.76 1.09
C LYS A 193 18.39 -6.57 2.24
N MET A 194 17.99 -5.85 3.29
CA MET A 194 18.85 -5.62 4.44
C MET A 194 19.09 -6.88 5.27
N ALA A 195 18.05 -7.68 5.50
CA ALA A 195 18.16 -8.91 6.28
C ALA A 195 19.12 -9.91 5.62
N ALA A 196 19.13 -9.98 4.29
CA ALA A 196 20.11 -10.75 3.53
C ALA A 196 21.55 -10.22 3.74
N ARG A 197 21.74 -8.89 3.72
CA ARG A 197 23.04 -8.24 3.94
C ARG A 197 23.56 -8.37 5.38
N THR A 198 22.67 -8.46 6.37
CA THR A 198 23.03 -8.52 7.80
C THR A 198 22.87 -9.93 8.41
N SER A 199 22.74 -10.97 7.59
CA SER A 199 22.59 -12.37 8.04
C SER A 199 21.40 -12.60 9.01
N LEU A 200 20.34 -11.81 8.88
CA LEU A 200 19.07 -12.04 9.57
C LEU A 200 18.18 -13.04 8.84
N VAL A 201 18.60 -13.45 7.64
CA VAL A 201 18.05 -14.51 6.79
C VAL A 201 19.25 -15.26 6.21
N GLN A 202 19.12 -16.57 5.94
CA GLN A 202 20.19 -17.33 5.28
C GLN A 202 20.31 -16.85 3.83
N SER A 203 21.44 -16.22 3.52
CA SER A 203 21.82 -15.93 2.14
C SER A 203 21.99 -17.25 1.39
N PRO A 204 21.58 -17.35 0.12
CA PRO A 204 21.92 -18.50 -0.70
C PRO A 204 23.44 -18.71 -0.65
N VAL A 205 23.85 -19.89 -0.21
CA VAL A 205 25.26 -20.29 -0.10
C VAL A 205 25.84 -20.43 -1.50
N ASP A 206 26.97 -19.76 -1.77
CA ASP A 206 27.92 -20.01 -2.85
C ASP A 206 27.38 -20.73 -4.11
N ARG A 207 26.66 -19.99 -4.94
CA ARG A 207 26.66 -20.24 -6.40
C ARG A 207 27.17 -19.01 -7.11
N ASP A 208 28.45 -18.70 -6.95
CA ASP A 208 29.31 -17.90 -7.86
C ASP A 208 28.70 -16.65 -8.52
N GLY A 209 27.69 -16.07 -7.90
CA GLY A 209 26.85 -15.02 -8.45
C GLY A 209 26.42 -14.15 -7.29
N ALA A 210 26.61 -12.84 -7.46
CA ALA A 210 26.09 -11.85 -6.52
C ALA A 210 24.65 -12.21 -6.14
N PRO A 211 24.23 -12.03 -4.87
CA PRO A 211 22.85 -12.25 -4.47
C PRO A 211 21.97 -11.50 -5.46
N GLU A 212 21.10 -12.24 -6.17
CA GLU A 212 20.19 -11.69 -7.17
C GLU A 212 19.54 -10.46 -6.55
N GLU A 213 19.80 -9.30 -7.15
CA GLU A 213 19.39 -8.04 -6.58
C GLU A 213 17.86 -8.08 -6.49
N LEU A 214 17.33 -8.12 -5.26
CA LEU A 214 15.90 -8.20 -4.96
C LEU A 214 15.20 -6.91 -5.40
N ASP A 215 15.09 -6.68 -6.69
CA ASP A 215 14.44 -5.50 -7.24
C ASP A 215 12.94 -5.48 -6.90
N ILE A 216 12.43 -4.31 -6.56
CA ILE A 216 11.05 -4.15 -6.08
C ILE A 216 10.07 -4.37 -7.23
N GLU A 217 10.43 -3.94 -8.44
CA GLU A 217 9.58 -4.11 -9.62
C GLU A 217 9.51 -5.59 -9.97
N SER A 218 10.65 -6.29 -10.10
CA SER A 218 10.68 -7.74 -10.40
C SER A 218 10.04 -8.61 -9.31
N PHE A 219 10.09 -8.19 -8.04
CA PHE A 219 9.46 -8.93 -6.93
C PHE A 219 7.94 -9.06 -7.10
N TYR A 220 7.30 -7.96 -7.48
CA TYR A 220 5.85 -7.89 -7.68
C TYR A 220 5.44 -8.15 -9.13
N ASP A 221 6.35 -8.01 -10.08
CA ASP A 221 6.13 -8.41 -11.46
C ASP A 221 6.07 -9.94 -11.53
N SER A 222 5.01 -10.44 -12.15
CA SER A 222 4.84 -11.88 -12.30
C SER A 222 3.93 -12.17 -13.48
N ASP A 223 4.35 -13.18 -14.24
CA ASP A 223 3.53 -13.81 -15.28
C ASP A 223 2.24 -14.44 -14.70
N THR A 224 2.19 -14.67 -13.39
CA THR A 224 0.98 -15.09 -12.68
C THR A 224 0.09 -13.88 -12.38
N SER A 225 -1.17 -13.92 -12.84
CA SER A 225 -2.17 -12.84 -12.65
C SER A 225 -2.35 -12.36 -11.21
N ASN A 226 -1.99 -13.19 -10.24
CA ASN A 226 -2.39 -13.02 -8.86
C ASN A 226 -1.62 -11.90 -8.15
N LEU A 227 -0.48 -11.45 -8.71
CA LEU A 227 0.27 -10.30 -8.19
C LEU A 227 -0.07 -8.98 -8.88
N LYS A 228 -0.88 -8.98 -9.95
CA LYS A 228 -1.18 -7.78 -10.74
C LYS A 228 -1.71 -6.61 -9.90
N VAL A 229 -2.57 -6.90 -8.92
CA VAL A 229 -3.12 -5.89 -8.01
C VAL A 229 -2.01 -5.29 -7.14
N ALA A 230 -1.22 -6.15 -6.50
CA ALA A 230 -0.11 -5.71 -5.66
C ALA A 230 0.93 -4.93 -6.47
N TYR A 231 1.27 -5.38 -7.69
CA TYR A 231 2.15 -4.70 -8.61
C TYR A 231 1.69 -3.26 -8.89
N HIS A 232 0.44 -3.05 -9.29
CA HIS A 232 -0.01 -1.69 -9.61
C HIS A 232 -0.13 -0.79 -8.38
N GLU A 233 -0.48 -1.32 -7.20
CA GLU A 233 -0.43 -0.55 -5.94
C GLU A 233 1.02 -0.15 -5.60
N VAL A 234 1.96 -1.10 -5.62
CA VAL A 234 3.38 -0.87 -5.32
C VAL A 234 4.02 0.09 -6.32
N MET A 235 3.77 -0.10 -7.62
CA MET A 235 4.33 0.76 -8.65
C MET A 235 3.78 2.18 -8.60
N THR A 236 2.56 2.39 -8.08
CA THR A 236 2.03 3.73 -7.78
C THR A 236 2.86 4.39 -6.69
N ALA A 237 3.14 3.69 -5.59
CA ALA A 237 4.03 4.21 -4.54
C ALA A 237 5.45 4.48 -5.08
N MET A 238 6.01 3.55 -5.87
CA MET A 238 7.36 3.68 -6.42
C MET A 238 7.50 4.83 -7.42
N GLU A 239 6.50 5.09 -8.27
CA GLU A 239 6.51 6.24 -9.19
C GLU A 239 6.56 7.57 -8.44
N PHE A 240 5.79 7.68 -7.34
CA PHE A 240 5.86 8.83 -6.45
C PHE A 240 7.25 8.95 -5.78
N LEU A 241 7.78 7.86 -5.22
CA LEU A 241 9.10 7.85 -4.59
C LEU A 241 10.23 8.21 -5.56
N LYS A 242 10.19 7.72 -6.80
CA LYS A 242 11.14 8.08 -7.87
C LYS A 242 11.11 9.59 -8.14
N GLY A 243 9.93 10.22 -8.09
CA GLY A 243 9.78 11.68 -8.16
C GLY A 243 10.45 12.45 -7.02
N LEU A 244 10.67 11.79 -5.87
CA LEU A 244 11.45 12.33 -4.74
C LEU A 244 12.95 11.99 -4.81
N GLY A 245 13.41 11.35 -5.89
CA GLY A 245 14.81 10.94 -6.06
C GLY A 245 15.18 9.61 -5.37
N PHE A 246 14.20 8.79 -4.99
CA PHE A 246 14.46 7.48 -4.38
C PHE A 246 14.86 6.43 -5.43
N CYS A 247 15.94 5.68 -5.15
CA CYS A 247 16.52 4.70 -6.08
C CYS A 247 16.24 3.22 -5.73
N GLY A 248 15.53 2.91 -4.64
CA GLY A 248 15.19 1.52 -4.28
C GLY A 248 16.29 0.73 -3.58
N ASP A 249 17.42 1.36 -3.27
CA ASP A 249 18.48 0.80 -2.46
C ASP A 249 18.34 1.19 -0.99
N PRO A 250 18.47 0.23 -0.06
CA PRO A 250 18.45 0.54 1.35
C PRO A 250 19.74 1.28 1.71
N ASP A 251 19.59 2.53 2.17
CA ASP A 251 20.69 3.33 2.71
C ASP A 251 21.14 2.72 4.05
N PRO A 252 22.35 2.15 4.15
CA PRO A 252 22.85 1.54 5.38
C PRO A 252 23.07 2.58 6.48
N THR A 253 23.15 3.87 6.14
CA THR A 253 23.39 4.97 7.09
C THR A 253 22.11 5.45 7.78
N ARG A 254 20.91 5.05 7.30
CA ARG A 254 19.64 5.38 7.97
C ARG A 254 19.34 4.33 9.03
N PRO A 255 19.30 4.65 10.33
CA PRO A 255 19.02 3.65 11.36
C PRO A 255 17.51 3.37 11.51
N ILE A 256 16.64 4.29 11.08
CA ILE A 256 15.19 4.26 11.30
C ILE A 256 14.50 4.53 9.96
N GLY A 257 13.86 3.49 9.39
CA GLY A 257 13.16 3.58 8.12
C GLY A 257 14.06 3.54 6.89
N ARG A 258 13.64 2.79 5.87
CA ARG A 258 14.39 2.65 4.60
C ARG A 258 13.82 3.56 3.50
N LEU A 259 12.58 4.00 3.68
CA LEU A 259 11.92 4.98 2.82
C LEU A 259 12.50 6.40 3.01
N PRO A 260 12.30 7.32 2.06
CA PRO A 260 12.67 8.73 2.22
C PRO A 260 11.81 9.43 3.27
N LEU A 261 12.41 10.35 4.03
CA LEU A 261 11.64 11.25 4.89
C LEU A 261 10.90 12.26 4.01
N PRO A 262 9.61 12.56 4.27
CA PRO A 262 8.92 13.66 3.61
C PRO A 262 9.64 14.99 3.90
N THR A 263 9.89 15.80 2.87
CA THR A 263 10.57 17.10 2.97
C THR A 263 9.73 18.16 3.69
N HIS A 264 8.41 17.95 3.77
CA HIS A 264 7.47 18.84 4.45
C HIS A 264 7.13 18.29 5.82
N SER A 265 6.97 19.20 6.79
CA SER A 265 6.54 18.95 8.17
C SER A 265 5.67 17.71 8.27
N GLN A 266 6.02 16.76 9.15
CA GLN A 266 5.16 15.65 9.52
C GLN A 266 3.77 16.24 9.75
N MET A 267 2.86 15.99 8.81
CA MET A 267 1.49 16.43 8.99
C MET A 267 0.93 15.47 10.02
N ASP A 268 0.68 15.96 11.24
CA ASP A 268 -0.02 15.24 12.30
C ASP A 268 -1.51 15.12 11.95
N ILE A 269 -1.78 14.53 10.78
CA ILE A 269 -3.13 14.28 10.29
C ILE A 269 -3.50 12.88 10.75
N PRO A 270 -4.58 12.72 11.54
CA PRO A 270 -5.04 11.40 11.93
C PRO A 270 -5.45 10.61 10.68
N PRO A 271 -5.39 9.27 10.74
CA PRO A 271 -5.83 8.41 9.65
C PRO A 271 -7.24 8.75 9.17
N SER A 272 -7.47 8.65 7.86
CA SER A 272 -8.79 8.95 7.30
C SER A 272 -9.82 7.94 7.79
N MET A 273 -10.87 8.45 8.45
CA MET A 273 -12.05 7.68 8.86
C MET A 273 -13.21 7.81 7.86
N VAL A 274 -13.00 8.56 6.78
CA VAL A 274 -14.05 8.85 5.79
C VAL A 274 -14.46 7.55 5.11
N ARG A 275 -15.74 7.18 5.25
CA ARG A 275 -16.34 5.98 4.66
C ARG A 275 -15.64 4.67 5.11
N MET A 276 -15.02 4.67 6.29
CA MET A 276 -14.44 3.47 6.86
C MET A 276 -15.54 2.42 7.17
N PRO A 277 -15.38 1.16 6.71
CA PRO A 277 -16.30 0.10 7.08
C PRO A 277 -16.32 -0.16 8.60
N ALA A 278 -17.49 -0.45 9.14
CA ALA A 278 -17.69 -0.54 10.60
C ALA A 278 -16.89 -1.68 11.25
N ASN A 279 -16.84 -2.86 10.63
CA ASN A 279 -16.22 -4.06 11.20
C ASN A 279 -14.94 -4.48 10.44
N SER A 280 -14.07 -5.25 11.10
CA SER A 280 -12.79 -5.69 10.55
C SER A 280 -12.91 -6.56 9.29
N VAL A 281 -13.93 -7.41 9.21
CA VAL A 281 -14.18 -8.30 8.05
C VAL A 281 -14.48 -7.48 6.79
N THR A 282 -15.35 -6.48 6.89
CA THR A 282 -15.70 -5.59 5.77
C THR A 282 -14.55 -4.65 5.39
N ARG A 283 -13.74 -4.20 6.36
CA ARG A 283 -12.48 -3.48 6.10
C ARG A 283 -11.53 -4.32 5.27
N ARG A 284 -11.36 -5.60 5.63
CA ARG A 284 -10.53 -6.55 4.89
C ARG A 284 -11.05 -6.77 3.47
N SER A 285 -12.33 -7.09 3.31
CA SER A 285 -12.92 -7.39 1.99
C SER A 285 -12.84 -6.19 1.03
N SER A 286 -13.01 -4.97 1.54
CA SER A 286 -12.90 -3.72 0.77
C SER A 286 -11.51 -3.51 0.13
N LEU A 287 -10.48 -4.18 0.65
CA LEU A 287 -9.10 -4.06 0.19
C LEU A 287 -8.52 -5.34 -0.42
N VAL A 288 -9.26 -6.45 -0.37
CA VAL A 288 -8.92 -7.68 -1.11
C VAL A 288 -9.08 -7.44 -2.61
N LEU A 289 -10.17 -6.78 -3.00
CA LEU A 289 -10.46 -6.51 -4.40
C LEU A 289 -9.47 -5.49 -4.97
N PRO A 290 -9.18 -5.57 -6.29
CA PRO A 290 -8.46 -4.52 -6.99
C PRO A 290 -9.12 -3.15 -6.76
N ALA A 291 -8.34 -2.09 -6.86
CA ALA A 291 -8.94 -0.77 -7.00
C ALA A 291 -9.85 -0.76 -8.25
N ASP A 292 -10.99 -0.10 -8.16
CA ASP A 292 -11.98 -0.12 -9.23
C ASP A 292 -11.40 0.42 -10.54
N GLY A 293 -10.51 1.42 -10.48
CA GLY A 293 -9.85 1.94 -11.67
C GLY A 293 -9.02 0.88 -12.39
N LEU A 294 -8.26 0.07 -11.65
CA LEU A 294 -7.51 -1.06 -12.21
C LEU A 294 -8.44 -2.10 -12.83
N TRP A 295 -9.49 -2.49 -12.11
CA TRP A 295 -10.42 -3.49 -12.62
C TRP A 295 -11.16 -3.01 -13.87
N ILE A 296 -11.63 -1.75 -13.89
CA ILE A 296 -12.38 -1.20 -15.03
C ILE A 296 -11.47 -1.14 -16.25
N VAL A 297 -10.24 -0.64 -16.12
CA VAL A 297 -9.29 -0.59 -17.24
C VAL A 297 -8.89 -1.98 -17.72
N ASP A 298 -8.62 -2.93 -16.82
CA ASP A 298 -8.33 -4.32 -17.21
C ASP A 298 -9.51 -4.95 -17.97
N SER A 299 -10.74 -4.74 -17.48
CA SER A 299 -11.96 -5.22 -18.11
C SER A 299 -12.17 -4.61 -19.50
N MET A 300 -11.98 -3.30 -19.62
CA MET A 300 -12.08 -2.59 -20.89
C MET A 300 -10.98 -3.02 -21.86
N ALA A 301 -9.75 -3.24 -21.40
CA ALA A 301 -8.63 -3.62 -22.27
C ALA A 301 -8.80 -5.01 -22.91
N ARG A 302 -9.60 -5.90 -22.30
CA ARG A 302 -9.91 -7.22 -22.85
C ARG A 302 -10.98 -7.19 -23.94
N ASN A 303 -11.78 -6.13 -24.02
CA ASN A 303 -12.80 -6.02 -25.06
C ASN A 303 -12.14 -5.79 -26.43
N ALA A 304 -12.48 -6.64 -27.41
CA ALA A 304 -11.87 -6.62 -28.74
C ALA A 304 -12.01 -5.28 -29.46
N HIS A 305 -13.08 -4.53 -29.19
CA HIS A 305 -13.38 -3.24 -29.80
C HIS A 305 -13.04 -2.05 -28.90
N SER A 306 -12.30 -2.28 -27.81
CA SER A 306 -11.93 -1.22 -26.89
C SER A 306 -10.88 -0.29 -27.49
N PRO A 307 -11.11 1.03 -27.48
CA PRO A 307 -10.13 2.00 -27.97
C PRO A 307 -8.89 2.09 -27.06
N ILE A 308 -8.97 1.58 -25.83
CA ILE A 308 -7.87 1.62 -24.86
C ILE A 308 -7.13 0.29 -24.69
N LYS A 309 -7.46 -0.71 -25.52
CA LYS A 309 -6.89 -2.07 -25.48
C LYS A 309 -5.36 -2.10 -25.43
N TYR A 310 -4.71 -1.18 -26.15
CA TYR A 310 -3.25 -1.15 -26.30
C TYR A 310 -2.56 -0.11 -25.42
N ALA A 311 -3.32 0.69 -24.65
CA ALA A 311 -2.76 1.71 -23.76
C ALA A 311 -2.08 1.10 -22.53
N GLY A 312 -2.53 -0.08 -22.10
CA GLY A 312 -2.11 -0.69 -20.83
C GLY A 312 -2.55 0.13 -19.62
N PHE A 313 -2.12 -0.27 -18.41
CA PHE A 313 -2.55 0.42 -17.18
C PHE A 313 -1.65 1.59 -16.76
N ARG A 314 -0.42 1.66 -17.25
CA ARG A 314 0.58 2.66 -16.81
C ARG A 314 0.08 4.13 -16.93
N PRO A 315 -0.57 4.57 -18.03
CA PRO A 315 -1.11 5.93 -18.12
C PRO A 315 -2.09 6.26 -16.98
N TYR A 316 -2.95 5.30 -16.64
CA TYR A 316 -3.93 5.45 -15.57
C TYR A 316 -3.26 5.37 -14.19
N ARG A 317 -2.27 4.48 -14.02
CA ARG A 317 -1.47 4.42 -12.79
C ARG A 317 -0.77 5.75 -12.50
N ASN A 318 -0.27 6.43 -13.54
CA ASN A 318 0.36 7.75 -13.41
C ASN A 318 -0.59 8.81 -12.82
N MET A 319 -1.91 8.61 -12.88
CA MET A 319 -2.94 9.47 -12.29
C MET A 319 -3.53 8.91 -10.98
N GLY A 320 -2.98 7.82 -10.44
CA GLY A 320 -3.39 7.24 -9.16
C GLY A 320 -4.58 6.27 -9.25
N PHE A 321 -4.98 5.83 -10.44
CA PHE A 321 -6.13 4.92 -10.60
C PHE A 321 -5.96 3.53 -9.94
N ALA A 322 -4.78 3.22 -9.40
CA ALA A 322 -4.55 2.03 -8.57
C ALA A 322 -4.96 2.21 -7.09
N ILE A 323 -5.26 3.44 -6.65
CA ILE A 323 -5.57 3.74 -5.24
C ILE A 323 -6.95 4.38 -5.04
N TRP A 324 -7.51 5.02 -6.07
CA TRP A 324 -8.82 5.69 -5.98
C TRP A 324 -9.97 4.75 -5.71
N ASP A 325 -10.88 5.20 -4.84
CA ASP A 325 -12.05 4.42 -4.49
C ASP A 325 -13.23 4.65 -5.44
N ARG A 326 -14.23 3.79 -5.28
CA ARG A 326 -15.40 3.75 -6.16
C ARG A 326 -16.15 5.08 -6.27
N GLU A 327 -16.34 5.71 -5.13
CA GLU A 327 -17.10 6.95 -5.00
C GLU A 327 -16.39 8.10 -5.71
N ARG A 328 -15.06 8.20 -5.56
CA ARG A 328 -14.27 9.21 -6.28
C ARG A 328 -14.37 8.99 -7.79
N LEU A 329 -14.23 7.75 -8.25
CA LEU A 329 -14.39 7.44 -9.67
C LEU A 329 -15.79 7.79 -10.17
N ALA A 330 -16.83 7.53 -9.38
CA ALA A 330 -18.21 7.84 -9.76
C ALA A 330 -18.46 9.35 -9.88
N ARG A 331 -17.94 10.15 -8.95
CA ARG A 331 -17.97 11.63 -9.03
C ARG A 331 -17.18 12.17 -10.23
N MET A 332 -16.18 11.43 -10.69
CA MET A 332 -15.42 11.74 -11.91
C MET A 332 -16.10 11.26 -13.19
N GLY A 333 -17.27 10.60 -13.13
CA GLY A 333 -17.93 10.03 -14.31
C GLY A 333 -17.21 8.82 -14.90
N LEU A 334 -16.28 8.21 -14.17
CA LEU A 334 -15.46 7.08 -14.61
C LEU A 334 -16.00 5.72 -14.15
N ALA A 335 -17.06 5.73 -13.35
CA ALA A 335 -17.67 4.58 -12.70
C ALA A 335 -19.15 4.84 -12.38
N SER A 336 -19.98 3.78 -12.35
CA SER A 336 -21.31 3.83 -11.73
C SER A 336 -21.23 4.11 -10.20
N PRO A 337 -22.22 4.79 -9.59
CA PRO A 337 -22.25 4.98 -8.14
C PRO A 337 -22.24 3.66 -7.34
N PRO A 338 -21.75 3.66 -6.08
CA PRO A 338 -21.85 2.50 -5.19
C PRO A 338 -23.28 1.96 -5.10
N GLY A 339 -23.43 0.64 -4.93
CA GLY A 339 -24.73 -0.05 -4.94
C GLY A 339 -25.19 -0.53 -6.31
N ASN A 340 -24.52 -0.12 -7.39
CA ASN A 340 -24.66 -0.70 -8.72
C ASN A 340 -23.44 -1.56 -9.08
N GLY A 341 -23.51 -2.29 -10.20
CA GLY A 341 -22.34 -2.95 -10.77
C GLY A 341 -21.21 -1.95 -11.09
N ARG A 342 -19.96 -2.44 -11.21
CA ARG A 342 -18.79 -1.56 -11.45
C ARG A 342 -18.89 -0.73 -12.74
N VAL A 343 -19.72 -1.10 -13.69
CA VAL A 343 -20.10 -0.27 -14.83
C VAL A 343 -21.42 -0.79 -15.38
N THR A 344 -22.37 0.12 -15.65
CA THR A 344 -23.59 -0.19 -16.40
C THR A 344 -23.29 -0.20 -17.89
N GLY A 345 -22.74 -1.32 -18.38
CA GLY A 345 -22.27 -1.46 -19.76
C GLY A 345 -20.92 -0.77 -19.99
N LEU A 346 -19.85 -1.57 -20.03
CA LEU A 346 -18.44 -1.11 -20.18
C LEU A 346 -18.25 -0.08 -21.30
N GLY A 347 -18.95 -0.25 -22.43
CA GLY A 347 -18.79 0.62 -23.61
C GLY A 347 -19.18 2.08 -23.39
N SER A 348 -20.09 2.36 -22.45
CA SER A 348 -20.51 3.74 -22.15
C SER A 348 -19.40 4.58 -21.51
N TYR A 349 -18.41 3.94 -20.89
CA TYR A 349 -17.29 4.61 -20.23
C TYR A 349 -16.04 4.74 -21.11
N PHE A 350 -16.00 4.11 -22.30
CA PHE A 350 -14.83 4.20 -23.18
C PHE A 350 -14.41 5.64 -23.50
N PRO A 351 -15.32 6.58 -23.83
CA PRO A 351 -14.91 7.96 -24.13
C PRO A 351 -14.22 8.63 -22.94
N CYS A 352 -14.77 8.46 -21.73
CA CYS A 352 -14.25 9.09 -20.51
C CYS A 352 -12.86 8.55 -20.12
N TRP A 353 -12.61 7.25 -20.32
CA TRP A 353 -11.30 6.68 -20.03
C TRP A 353 -10.29 6.97 -21.14
N LEU A 354 -10.73 7.02 -22.41
CA LEU A 354 -9.89 7.38 -23.54
C LEU A 354 -9.39 8.82 -23.45
N SER A 355 -10.25 9.76 -23.01
CA SER A 355 -9.88 11.18 -22.90
C SER A 355 -8.76 11.45 -21.89
N LEU A 356 -8.54 10.54 -20.94
CA LEU A 356 -7.48 10.65 -19.95
C LEU A 356 -6.08 10.50 -20.54
N LEU A 357 -5.96 9.80 -21.68
CA LEU A 357 -4.67 9.56 -22.33
C LEU A 357 -4.17 10.84 -23.00
N ASN A 358 -2.90 11.16 -22.78
CA ASN A 358 -2.26 12.27 -23.48
C ASN A 358 -1.90 11.86 -24.94
N PRO A 359 -1.58 12.82 -25.83
CA PRO A 359 -1.27 12.51 -27.23
C PRO A 359 -0.11 11.53 -27.44
N GLN A 360 0.89 11.56 -26.54
CA GLN A 360 2.03 10.64 -26.60
C GLN A 360 1.62 9.22 -26.20
N GLU A 361 0.79 9.06 -25.16
CA GLU A 361 0.24 7.78 -24.72
C GLU A 361 -0.69 7.18 -25.78
N MET A 362 -1.49 8.01 -26.43
CA MET A 362 -2.32 7.63 -27.58
C MET A 362 -1.46 7.11 -28.75
N ALA A 363 -0.42 7.85 -29.14
CA ALA A 363 0.48 7.43 -30.21
C ALA A 363 1.20 6.11 -29.88
N GLN A 364 1.58 5.89 -28.62
CA GLN A 364 2.16 4.62 -28.16
C GLN A 364 1.16 3.46 -28.25
N ALA A 365 -0.09 3.69 -27.86
CA ALA A 365 -1.14 2.68 -27.96
C ALA A 365 -1.43 2.31 -29.43
N GLU A 366 -1.49 3.29 -30.32
CA GLU A 366 -1.65 3.07 -31.77
C GLU A 366 -0.47 2.31 -32.38
N GLY A 367 0.76 2.62 -31.95
CA GLY A 367 1.95 1.87 -32.37
C GLY A 367 1.87 0.38 -32.01
N LYS A 368 1.47 0.08 -30.77
CA LYS A 368 1.25 -1.30 -30.30
C LYS A 368 0.11 -2.00 -31.03
N MET A 369 -0.96 -1.27 -31.36
CA MET A 369 -2.06 -1.80 -32.16
C MET A 369 -1.57 -2.24 -33.54
N LYS A 370 -0.84 -1.37 -34.25
CA LYS A 370 -0.25 -1.68 -35.56
C LYS A 370 0.70 -2.87 -35.50
N GLU A 371 1.53 -2.96 -34.46
CA GLU A 371 2.41 -4.10 -34.26
C GLU A 371 1.64 -5.42 -34.07
N ALA A 372 0.58 -5.41 -33.26
CA ALA A 372 -0.27 -6.58 -33.07
C ALA A 372 -1.00 -6.99 -34.36
N GLU A 373 -1.46 -6.04 -35.16
CA GLU A 373 -2.04 -6.28 -36.49
C GLU A 373 -1.02 -6.91 -37.44
N CYS A 374 0.22 -6.39 -37.47
CA CYS A 374 1.31 -6.97 -38.26
C CYS A 374 1.66 -8.42 -37.84
N ARG A 375 1.46 -8.78 -36.57
CA ARG A 375 1.63 -10.15 -36.05
C ARG A 375 0.39 -11.05 -36.26
N GLY A 376 -0.57 -10.62 -37.07
CA GLY A 376 -1.79 -11.39 -37.37
C GLY A 376 -2.81 -11.42 -36.23
N GLY A 377 -2.84 -10.38 -35.40
CA GLY A 377 -3.76 -10.28 -34.25
C GLY A 377 -3.39 -11.15 -33.05
N ARG A 378 -2.26 -11.88 -33.11
CA ARG A 378 -1.69 -12.60 -31.95
C ARG A 378 -1.07 -11.60 -31.00
N LEU A 379 -1.78 -11.35 -29.90
CA LEU A 379 -1.22 -10.73 -28.71
C LEU A 379 -0.33 -11.74 -28.00
N ASP A 380 0.68 -11.24 -27.27
CA ASP A 380 1.25 -12.01 -26.16
C ASP A 380 0.10 -12.47 -25.25
N PRO A 381 0.22 -13.64 -24.58
CA PRO A 381 -0.84 -14.16 -23.73
C PRO A 381 -1.34 -13.05 -22.80
N LEU A 382 -2.61 -12.68 -22.92
CA LEU A 382 -3.21 -11.72 -22.00
C LEU A 382 -3.02 -12.29 -20.60
N GLN A 383 -2.37 -11.54 -19.70
CA GLN A 383 -2.29 -11.91 -18.29
C GLN A 383 -3.69 -12.32 -17.80
N PRO A 384 -3.83 -13.38 -16.98
CA PRO A 384 -5.14 -13.87 -16.58
C PRO A 384 -5.97 -12.76 -15.94
N MET A 385 -7.29 -12.80 -16.17
CA MET A 385 -8.24 -11.79 -15.69
C MET A 385 -8.17 -11.64 -14.17
N ILE A 386 -8.20 -10.40 -13.68
CA ILE A 386 -8.42 -10.19 -12.24
C ILE A 386 -9.84 -10.69 -11.95
N GLN A 387 -9.93 -11.88 -11.38
CA GLN A 387 -11.21 -12.49 -11.03
C GLN A 387 -11.84 -11.68 -9.89
N ASP A 388 -13.11 -11.34 -10.04
CA ASP A 388 -13.92 -11.05 -8.86
C ASP A 388 -14.13 -12.37 -8.15
N ASN A 389 -13.52 -12.53 -6.98
CA ASN A 389 -14.05 -13.50 -6.05
C ASN A 389 -15.45 -13.01 -5.71
N ALA A 390 -16.44 -13.86 -6.01
CA ALA A 390 -17.85 -13.55 -5.88
C ALA A 390 -18.16 -12.91 -4.51
N SER A 391 -19.04 -11.90 -4.57
CA SER A 391 -19.60 -11.08 -3.49
C SER A 391 -19.98 -11.86 -2.24
#